data_AF-A0AAD3G4X7-F1
#
_entry.id   AF-A0AAD3G4X7-F1
#
_cell.length_a   1.000
_cell.length_b   1.000
_cell.length_c   1.000
_cell.angle_alpha   90.00
_cell.angle_beta   90.00
_cell.angle_gamma   90.00
#
_symmetry.space_group_name_H-M   'P 1'
#
loop_
_entity.id
_entity.type
_entity.pdbx_description
1 polymer ?
#
loop_
_entity_poly.entity_id
_entity_poly.type
_entity_poly.pdbx_seq_one_letter_code
_entity_poly.pdbx_strand_id
1 'polypeptide(L)'
;MFKRVILVLITFIFAISLNYSYGEYANKTYIQNVVKTFNLSTDKNIKILDIKGYQQTTDYTCGPSAVMSLLNYYGVLKDSQMNHQTELEIAKQMGTNDDYGTTMQQIVEWLGNHGFEVKYATDGDINLLYQSIDKAIPVLVDWIDWGGHWTLVSGYQKLGKSVDDDKDMLFMIDPAAHFNNVRSVYGLSAINPDRFQYMWQDSKGVKGIYIIAFPKK
;
A
#
# COMPACT_ATOMS: atom_id res chain seq x y z
N MET A 1 27.34 -9.11 -38.42
CA MET A 1 26.36 -8.02 -38.19
C MET A 1 25.73 -8.24 -36.81
N PHE A 2 26.27 -7.62 -35.76
CA PHE A 2 25.68 -7.61 -34.43
C PHE A 2 25.30 -6.17 -34.11
N LYS A 3 24.00 -5.86 -34.12
CA LYS A 3 23.50 -4.55 -33.69
C LYS A 3 23.64 -4.47 -32.17
N ARG A 4 24.52 -3.60 -31.69
CA ARG A 4 24.61 -3.20 -30.29
C ARG A 4 23.29 -2.53 -29.92
N VAL A 5 22.55 -3.13 -28.99
CA VAL A 5 21.41 -2.49 -28.33
C VAL A 5 22.01 -1.53 -27.30
N ILE A 6 21.84 -0.24 -27.53
CA ILE A 6 22.22 0.80 -26.56
C ILE A 6 21.10 0.85 -25.53
N LEU A 7 21.38 0.40 -24.31
CA LEU A 7 20.51 0.59 -23.15
C LEU A 7 20.62 2.07 -22.74
N VAL A 8 19.61 2.87 -23.07
CA VAL A 8 19.53 4.26 -22.63
C VAL A 8 19.03 4.26 -21.18
N LEU A 9 19.95 4.43 -20.25
CA LEU A 9 19.64 4.69 -18.85
C LEU A 9 19.16 6.15 -18.75
N ILE A 10 17.84 6.37 -18.76
CA ILE A 10 17.29 7.71 -18.56
C ILE A 10 17.27 8.00 -17.06
N THR A 11 18.31 8.67 -16.58
CA THR A 11 18.32 9.30 -15.26
C THR A 11 17.42 10.54 -15.29
N PHE A 12 16.13 10.38 -15.00
CA PHE A 12 15.25 11.51 -14.76
C PHE A 12 15.54 12.10 -13.37
N ILE A 13 16.27 13.21 -13.34
CA ILE A 13 16.34 14.10 -12.18
C ILE A 13 14.97 14.79 -12.08
N PHE A 14 14.16 14.40 -11.10
CA PHE A 14 12.83 14.97 -10.87
C PHE A 14 12.90 16.03 -9.76
N ALA A 15 12.92 17.31 -10.15
CA ALA A 15 12.62 18.42 -9.26
C ALA A 15 11.22 18.94 -9.59
N ILE A 16 10.20 18.31 -9.01
CA ILE A 16 8.85 18.90 -8.94
C ILE A 16 8.42 18.83 -7.47
N SER A 17 8.66 19.91 -6.74
CA SER A 17 8.04 20.16 -5.44
C SER A 17 6.61 20.66 -5.67
N LEU A 18 5.70 19.73 -5.94
CA LEU A 18 4.27 19.97 -5.78
C LEU A 18 3.91 19.59 -4.34
N ASN A 19 3.50 20.59 -3.55
CA ASN A 19 2.89 20.36 -2.24
C ASN A 19 1.53 19.66 -2.46
N TYR A 20 1.54 18.34 -2.58
CA TYR A 20 0.35 17.52 -2.40
C TYR A 20 0.01 17.56 -0.91
N SER A 21 -0.92 18.43 -0.51
CA SER A 21 -1.53 18.34 0.83
C SER A 21 -2.74 17.42 0.74
N TYR A 22 -2.51 16.17 0.37
CA TYR A 22 -3.52 15.13 0.60
C TYR A 22 -3.00 14.20 1.68
N GLY A 23 -3.84 13.98 2.68
CA GLY A 23 -3.58 13.02 3.74
C GLY A 23 -2.87 13.59 4.96
N GLU A 24 -3.39 13.23 6.13
CA GLU A 24 -2.85 13.64 7.41
C GLU A 24 -2.04 12.50 8.02
N TYR A 25 -0.97 12.85 8.74
CA TYR A 25 -0.33 11.90 9.64
C TYR A 25 -1.26 11.64 10.82
N ALA A 26 -1.24 10.41 11.30
CA ALA A 26 -2.08 10.00 12.40
C ALA A 26 -1.76 10.80 13.68
N ASN A 27 -2.80 11.17 14.40
CA ASN A 27 -2.65 11.87 15.67
C ASN A 27 -2.11 10.95 16.78
N LYS A 28 -1.75 11.54 17.93
CA LYS A 28 -1.19 10.80 19.07
C LYS A 28 -2.10 9.69 19.59
N THR A 29 -3.42 9.90 19.61
CA THR A 29 -4.40 8.89 20.06
C THR A 29 -4.37 7.66 19.14
N TYR A 30 -4.32 7.88 17.82
CA TYR A 30 -4.18 6.81 16.85
C TYR A 30 -2.87 6.04 17.07
N ILE A 31 -1.73 6.73 17.20
CA ILE A 31 -0.43 6.11 17.43
C ILE A 31 -0.44 5.26 18.72
N GLN A 32 -1.06 5.75 19.79
CA GLN A 32 -1.20 4.99 21.04
C GLN A 32 -2.04 3.72 20.85
N ASN A 33 -3.09 3.77 20.03
CA ASN A 33 -3.87 2.58 19.68
C ASN A 33 -3.03 1.57 18.89
N VAL A 34 -2.21 2.03 17.94
CA VAL A 34 -1.27 1.16 17.18
C VAL A 34 -0.30 0.46 18.13
N VAL A 35 0.34 1.22 19.04
CA VAL A 35 1.26 0.67 20.04
C VAL A 35 0.59 -0.40 20.88
N LYS A 36 -0.65 -0.15 21.35
CA LYS A 36 -1.41 -1.12 22.14
C LYS A 36 -1.79 -2.36 21.33
N THR A 37 -2.26 -2.19 20.10
CA THR A 37 -2.76 -3.28 19.24
C THR A 37 -1.66 -4.26 18.86
N PHE A 38 -0.45 -3.76 18.57
CA PHE A 38 0.69 -4.62 18.20
C PHE A 38 1.67 -4.86 19.35
N ASN A 39 1.31 -4.46 20.57
CA ASN A 39 2.15 -4.60 21.76
C ASN A 39 3.58 -4.07 21.56
N LEU A 40 3.70 -2.89 20.93
CA LEU A 40 4.98 -2.24 20.68
C LEU A 40 5.58 -1.73 22.00
N SER A 41 6.90 -1.80 22.13
CA SER A 41 7.59 -1.37 23.36
C SER A 41 7.62 0.16 23.54
N THR A 42 7.39 0.92 22.48
CA THR A 42 7.43 2.40 22.48
C THR A 42 6.67 2.98 21.29
N ASP A 43 6.25 4.24 21.40
CA ASP A 43 5.69 5.07 20.31
C ASP A 43 6.77 5.86 19.54
N LYS A 44 8.05 5.75 19.94
CA LYS A 44 9.14 6.47 19.31
C LYS A 44 9.28 6.10 17.83
N ASN A 45 9.57 7.10 17.02
CA ASN A 45 9.86 6.97 15.58
C ASN A 45 8.76 6.25 14.78
N ILE A 46 7.52 6.27 15.25
CA ILE A 46 6.36 5.87 14.45
C ILE A 46 6.00 7.02 13.53
N LYS A 47 5.95 6.73 12.23
CA LYS A 47 5.40 7.62 11.20
C LYS A 47 4.34 6.85 10.43
N ILE A 48 3.08 7.24 10.61
CA ILE A 48 1.93 6.54 10.06
C ILE A 48 0.85 7.52 9.62
N LEU A 49 0.17 7.19 8.54
CA LEU A 49 -0.89 7.98 7.92
C LEU A 49 -2.24 7.64 8.56
N ASP A 50 -3.12 8.63 8.67
CA ASP A 50 -4.48 8.44 9.16
C ASP A 50 -5.35 7.88 8.03
N ILE A 51 -5.35 6.55 7.88
CA ILE A 51 -6.11 5.85 6.84
C ILE A 51 -7.14 4.95 7.51
N LYS A 52 -8.41 5.19 7.18
CA LYS A 52 -9.50 4.29 7.52
C LYS A 52 -9.59 3.19 6.46
N GLY A 53 -9.03 2.03 6.78
CA GLY A 53 -9.05 0.89 5.88
C GLY A 53 -10.43 0.33 5.62
N TYR A 54 -10.63 -0.19 4.41
CA TYR A 54 -11.78 -1.00 4.05
C TYR A 54 -11.41 -2.49 4.10
N GLN A 55 -12.22 -3.28 4.79
CA GLN A 55 -12.06 -4.73 4.87
C GLN A 55 -12.82 -5.39 3.72
N GLN A 56 -12.14 -6.25 2.97
CA GLN A 56 -12.75 -6.96 1.86
C GLN A 56 -13.89 -7.86 2.35
N THR A 57 -14.91 -8.03 1.52
CA THR A 57 -16.08 -8.86 1.86
C THR A 57 -16.11 -10.19 1.09
N THR A 58 -15.19 -10.38 0.15
CA THR A 58 -14.97 -11.64 -0.58
C THR A 58 -13.54 -12.12 -0.35
N ASP A 59 -13.18 -13.30 -0.83
CA ASP A 59 -11.83 -13.87 -0.78
C ASP A 59 -10.90 -13.37 -1.90
N TYR A 60 -11.43 -12.72 -2.95
CA TYR A 60 -10.66 -12.33 -4.14
C TYR A 60 -10.56 -10.80 -4.40
N THR A 61 -11.18 -9.97 -3.55
CA THR A 61 -11.29 -8.51 -3.74
C THR A 61 -10.27 -7.68 -2.94
N CYS A 62 -9.13 -8.25 -2.54
CA CYS A 62 -8.08 -7.52 -1.82
C CYS A 62 -7.60 -6.28 -2.60
N GLY A 63 -7.41 -6.39 -3.92
CA GLY A 63 -7.03 -5.27 -4.80
C GLY A 63 -8.03 -4.09 -4.77
N PRO A 64 -9.30 -4.32 -5.13
CA PRO A 64 -10.36 -3.31 -5.06
C PRO A 64 -10.49 -2.68 -3.67
N SER A 65 -10.42 -3.47 -2.61
CA SER A 65 -10.54 -2.99 -1.23
C SER A 65 -9.34 -2.15 -0.77
N ALA A 66 -8.12 -2.51 -1.18
CA ALA A 66 -6.93 -1.69 -0.95
C ALA A 66 -7.03 -0.35 -1.71
N VAL A 67 -7.54 -0.39 -2.95
CA VAL A 67 -7.82 0.83 -3.73
C VAL A 67 -8.89 1.69 -3.06
N MET A 68 -9.98 1.12 -2.53
CA MET A 68 -10.99 1.90 -1.79
C MET A 68 -10.38 2.66 -0.60
N SER A 69 -9.47 2.02 0.14
CA SER A 69 -8.74 2.64 1.25
C SER A 69 -7.90 3.83 0.77
N LEU A 70 -7.23 3.68 -0.39
CA LEU A 70 -6.48 4.76 -1.05
C LEU A 70 -7.39 5.91 -1.49
N LEU A 71 -8.53 5.60 -2.11
CA LEU A 71 -9.48 6.60 -2.57
C LEU A 71 -10.08 7.39 -1.40
N ASN A 72 -10.35 6.74 -0.27
CA ASN A 72 -10.83 7.41 0.94
C ASN A 72 -9.76 8.30 1.57
N TYR A 73 -8.50 7.85 1.60
CA TYR A 73 -7.38 8.69 2.05
C TYR A 73 -7.25 10.00 1.26
N TYR A 74 -7.48 9.94 -0.05
CA TYR A 74 -7.50 11.13 -0.92
C TYR A 74 -8.81 11.92 -0.89
N GLY A 75 -9.81 11.49 -0.11
CA GLY A 75 -11.14 12.11 -0.05
C GLY A 75 -11.99 11.91 -1.32
N VAL A 76 -11.58 11.01 -2.22
CA VAL A 76 -12.33 10.66 -3.44
C VAL A 76 -13.53 9.79 -3.09
N LEU A 77 -13.36 8.81 -2.19
CA LEU A 77 -14.47 8.10 -1.58
C LEU A 77 -14.76 8.67 -0.19
N LYS A 78 -16.04 8.95 0.07
CA LYS A 78 -16.51 9.30 1.40
C LYS A 78 -16.73 8.05 2.24
N ASP A 79 -16.74 8.21 3.56
CA ASP A 79 -17.04 7.12 4.51
C ASP A 79 -18.34 6.37 4.21
N SER A 80 -19.38 7.07 3.74
CA SER A 80 -20.65 6.45 3.37
C SER A 80 -20.56 5.53 2.15
N GLN A 81 -19.50 5.66 1.34
CA GLN A 81 -19.21 4.87 0.15
C GLN A 81 -18.24 3.71 0.45
N MET A 82 -17.71 3.62 1.67
CA MET A 82 -16.82 2.53 2.09
C MET A 82 -17.67 1.30 2.46
N ASN A 83 -18.27 0.67 1.45
CA ASN A 83 -19.25 -0.42 1.62
C ASN A 83 -19.13 -1.51 0.53
N HIS A 84 -19.78 -2.66 0.78
CA HIS A 84 -19.73 -3.86 -0.07
C HIS A 84 -20.14 -3.61 -1.51
N GLN A 85 -21.16 -2.78 -1.73
CA GLN A 85 -21.65 -2.48 -3.07
C GLN A 85 -20.57 -1.76 -3.89
N THR A 86 -19.87 -0.80 -3.27
CA THR A 86 -18.79 -0.04 -3.90
C THR A 86 -17.59 -0.95 -4.20
N GLU A 87 -17.27 -1.87 -3.28
CA GLU A 87 -16.21 -2.88 -3.50
C GLU A 87 -16.48 -3.72 -4.75
N LEU A 88 -17.67 -4.32 -4.85
CA LEU A 88 -18.02 -5.17 -6.00
C LEU A 88 -18.14 -4.38 -7.30
N GLU A 89 -18.57 -3.12 -7.25
CA GLU A 89 -18.58 -2.24 -8.42
C GLU A 89 -17.16 -1.97 -8.93
N ILE A 90 -16.23 -1.61 -8.05
CA ILE A 90 -14.82 -1.39 -8.41
C ILE A 90 -14.20 -2.70 -8.91
N ALA A 91 -14.45 -3.83 -8.23
CA ALA A 91 -13.97 -5.14 -8.65
C ALA A 91 -14.42 -5.50 -10.07
N LYS A 92 -15.72 -5.30 -10.37
CA LYS A 92 -16.28 -5.52 -11.69
C LYS A 92 -15.64 -4.61 -12.74
N GLN A 93 -15.42 -3.34 -12.44
CA GLN A 93 -14.81 -2.39 -13.37
C GLN A 93 -13.32 -2.67 -13.63
N MET A 94 -12.58 -3.16 -12.63
CA MET A 94 -11.20 -3.61 -12.78
C MET A 94 -11.10 -4.94 -13.54
N GLY A 95 -12.20 -5.67 -13.69
CA GLY A 95 -12.19 -7.03 -14.21
C GLY A 95 -11.53 -8.01 -13.24
N THR A 96 -11.65 -7.77 -11.94
CA THR A 96 -11.18 -8.69 -10.90
C THR A 96 -11.79 -10.07 -11.12
N ASN A 97 -10.94 -11.08 -11.06
CA ASN A 97 -11.33 -12.47 -11.20
C ASN A 97 -11.30 -13.17 -9.83
N ASP A 98 -12.19 -14.12 -9.63
CA ASP A 98 -12.34 -14.89 -8.40
C ASP A 98 -11.26 -15.97 -8.18
N ASP A 99 -10.62 -16.45 -9.24
CA ASP A 99 -9.52 -17.43 -9.15
C ASP A 99 -8.15 -16.78 -8.91
N TYR A 100 -7.89 -15.59 -9.50
CA TYR A 100 -6.56 -14.96 -9.48
C TYR A 100 -6.55 -13.47 -9.09
N GLY A 101 -7.67 -12.92 -8.63
CA GLY A 101 -7.76 -11.57 -8.10
C GLY A 101 -7.59 -10.47 -9.15
N THR A 102 -6.89 -9.40 -8.77
CA THR A 102 -6.64 -8.23 -9.61
C THR A 102 -5.15 -8.07 -9.89
N THR A 103 -4.79 -7.90 -11.15
CA THR A 103 -3.39 -7.65 -11.55
C THR A 103 -2.99 -6.19 -11.36
N MET A 104 -1.68 -5.93 -11.27
CA MET A 104 -1.13 -4.57 -11.23
C MET A 104 -1.64 -3.72 -12.40
N GLN A 105 -1.68 -4.27 -13.62
CA GLN A 105 -2.13 -3.57 -14.82
C GLN A 105 -3.59 -3.15 -14.72
N GLN A 106 -4.47 -4.03 -14.22
CA GLN A 106 -5.88 -3.70 -14.01
C GLN A 106 -6.07 -2.55 -13.02
N ILE A 107 -5.33 -2.54 -11.91
CA ILE A 107 -5.38 -1.44 -10.92
C ILE A 107 -4.86 -0.14 -11.55
N VAL A 108 -3.72 -0.20 -12.25
CA VAL A 108 -3.10 0.97 -12.91
C VAL A 108 -4.03 1.59 -13.95
N GLU A 109 -4.60 0.77 -14.84
CA GLU A 109 -5.51 1.22 -15.88
C GLU A 109 -6.78 1.82 -15.27
N TRP A 110 -7.36 1.15 -14.26
CA TRP A 110 -8.54 1.64 -13.59
C TRP A 110 -8.29 2.99 -12.90
N LEU A 111 -7.24 3.10 -12.10
CA LEU A 111 -6.87 4.37 -11.43
C LEU A 111 -6.60 5.48 -12.47
N GLY A 112 -5.88 5.16 -13.55
CA GLY A 112 -5.59 6.09 -14.64
C GLY A 112 -6.85 6.67 -15.29
N ASN A 113 -7.84 5.81 -15.53
CA ASN A 113 -9.16 6.15 -16.07
C ASN A 113 -10.05 6.88 -15.06
N HIS A 114 -9.79 6.75 -13.76
CA HIS A 114 -10.53 7.39 -12.67
C HIS A 114 -9.82 8.64 -12.13
N GLY A 115 -9.04 9.30 -12.99
CA GLY A 115 -8.48 10.61 -12.67
C GLY A 115 -7.25 10.56 -11.77
N PHE A 116 -6.48 9.46 -11.77
CA PHE A 116 -5.19 9.40 -11.09
C PHE A 116 -4.01 9.50 -12.06
N GLU A 117 -2.94 10.17 -11.64
CA GLU A 117 -1.59 9.96 -12.15
C GLU A 117 -0.99 8.77 -11.41
N VAL A 118 -0.57 7.74 -12.15
CA VAL A 118 -0.14 6.47 -11.59
C VAL A 118 1.31 6.19 -11.96
N LYS A 119 2.12 5.87 -10.96
CA LYS A 119 3.49 5.37 -11.08
C LYS A 119 3.51 3.96 -10.52
N TYR A 120 4.07 3.03 -11.27
CA TYR A 120 4.15 1.64 -10.85
C TYR A 120 5.45 1.03 -11.38
N ALA A 121 6.00 0.09 -10.63
CA ALA A 121 7.14 -0.71 -11.08
C ALA A 121 7.23 -2.01 -10.28
N THR A 122 8.27 -2.77 -10.59
CA THR A 122 8.74 -3.94 -9.83
C THR A 122 10.04 -3.58 -9.13
N ASP A 123 10.59 -4.54 -8.38
CA ASP A 123 11.88 -4.41 -7.71
C ASP A 123 11.95 -3.25 -6.70
N GLY A 124 10.79 -2.89 -6.13
CA GLY A 124 10.69 -1.97 -5.00
C GLY A 124 11.47 -2.46 -3.77
N ASP A 125 11.92 -1.50 -2.97
CA ASP A 125 12.60 -1.77 -1.70
C ASP A 125 11.96 -1.03 -0.51
N ILE A 126 12.33 -1.43 0.71
CA ILE A 126 11.82 -0.79 1.94
C ILE A 126 12.12 0.71 1.97
N ASN A 127 13.25 1.15 1.41
CA ASN A 127 13.61 2.57 1.40
C ASN A 127 12.63 3.38 0.55
N LEU A 128 12.14 2.85 -0.56
CA LEU A 128 11.09 3.45 -1.37
C LEU A 128 9.80 3.62 -0.57
N LEU A 129 9.42 2.62 0.22
CA LEU A 129 8.24 2.70 1.09
C LEU A 129 8.41 3.79 2.15
N TYR A 130 9.56 3.84 2.83
CA TYR A 130 9.86 4.88 3.81
C TYR A 130 9.85 6.27 3.20
N GLN A 131 10.49 6.47 2.05
CA GLN A 131 10.51 7.75 1.34
C GLN A 131 9.13 8.20 0.88
N SER A 132 8.23 7.26 0.57
CA SER A 132 6.85 7.55 0.19
C SER A 132 6.03 7.98 1.41
N ILE A 133 6.09 7.22 2.49
CA ILE A 133 5.44 7.57 3.77
C ILE A 133 6.00 8.89 4.32
N ASP A 134 7.28 9.18 4.11
CA ASP A 134 7.90 10.43 4.54
C ASP A 134 7.27 11.68 3.92
N LYS A 135 6.64 11.50 2.76
CA LYS A 135 5.94 12.52 1.97
C LYS A 135 4.42 12.45 2.11
N ALA A 136 3.91 11.67 3.08
CA ALA A 136 2.49 11.37 3.22
C ALA A 136 1.87 10.72 1.98
N ILE A 137 2.59 9.76 1.38
CA ILE A 137 2.12 9.04 0.19
C ILE A 137 2.04 7.55 0.52
N PRO A 138 0.82 6.98 0.64
CA PRO A 138 0.67 5.54 0.83
C PRO A 138 0.97 4.81 -0.48
N VAL A 139 1.37 3.54 -0.37
CA VAL A 139 1.84 2.73 -1.50
C VAL A 139 1.05 1.43 -1.55
N LEU A 140 0.38 1.16 -2.68
CA LEU A 140 -0.23 -0.14 -2.92
C LEU A 140 0.88 -1.14 -3.24
N VAL A 141 0.87 -2.30 -2.60
CA VAL A 141 1.86 -3.37 -2.80
C VAL A 141 1.17 -4.72 -2.95
N ASP A 142 1.73 -5.56 -3.80
CA ASP A 142 1.36 -6.97 -3.93
C ASP A 142 2.52 -7.83 -3.42
N TRP A 143 2.23 -8.77 -2.51
CA TRP A 143 3.22 -9.59 -1.83
C TRP A 143 2.70 -11.01 -1.61
N ILE A 144 3.60 -11.94 -1.29
CA ILE A 144 3.36 -13.39 -1.46
C ILE A 144 2.38 -13.98 -0.45
N ASP A 145 1.93 -13.17 0.52
CA ASP A 145 0.96 -13.67 1.49
C ASP A 145 -0.25 -14.22 0.75
N TRP A 146 -0.64 -15.44 1.12
CA TRP A 146 -1.75 -16.19 0.52
C TRP A 146 -1.61 -16.45 -1.00
N GLY A 147 -0.40 -16.34 -1.56
CA GLY A 147 -0.14 -16.53 -2.99
C GLY A 147 -0.30 -15.25 -3.82
N GLY A 148 -0.37 -14.08 -3.19
CA GLY A 148 -0.58 -12.80 -3.83
C GLY A 148 -1.67 -12.04 -3.08
N HIS A 149 -1.33 -10.87 -2.55
CA HIS A 149 -2.21 -10.12 -1.66
C HIS A 149 -1.95 -8.63 -1.78
N TRP A 150 -2.97 -7.88 -2.17
CA TRP A 150 -2.87 -6.42 -2.24
C TRP A 150 -3.11 -5.78 -0.87
N THR A 151 -2.17 -4.92 -0.47
CA THR A 151 -2.28 -4.10 0.74
C THR A 151 -1.84 -2.67 0.46
N LEU A 152 -2.19 -1.75 1.36
CA LEU A 152 -1.82 -0.35 1.26
C LEU A 152 -0.86 0.03 2.39
N VAL A 153 0.43 0.16 2.08
CA VAL A 153 1.46 0.61 3.03
C VAL A 153 1.11 1.99 3.53
N SER A 154 1.00 2.12 4.85
CA SER A 154 0.47 3.30 5.53
C SER A 154 1.40 3.87 6.60
N GLY A 155 2.46 3.17 6.97
CA GLY A 155 3.41 3.68 7.93
C GLY A 155 4.59 2.77 8.23
N TYR A 156 5.47 3.25 9.10
CA TYR A 156 6.55 2.45 9.66
C TYR A 156 6.91 2.92 11.08
N GLN A 157 7.63 2.06 11.80
CA GLN A 157 8.40 2.39 13.00
C GLN A 157 9.86 2.06 12.75
N LYS A 158 10.77 3.01 13.03
CA LYS A 158 12.21 2.80 12.88
C LYS A 158 12.94 2.91 14.22
N LEU A 159 13.36 1.78 14.77
CA LEU A 159 14.10 1.66 16.03
C LEU A 159 15.52 1.10 15.83
N GLY A 160 15.72 0.29 14.80
CA GLY A 160 17.01 -0.25 14.39
C GLY A 160 17.93 0.82 13.78
N LYS A 161 19.23 0.53 13.79
CA LYS A 161 20.22 1.25 12.97
C LYS A 161 20.08 0.84 11.50
N SER A 162 19.70 -0.42 11.26
CA SER A 162 19.41 -1.00 9.95
C SER A 162 18.15 -1.86 10.00
N VAL A 163 17.59 -2.16 8.82
CA VAL A 163 16.32 -2.89 8.65
C VAL A 163 16.37 -4.33 9.18
N ASP A 164 17.57 -4.93 9.19
CA ASP A 164 17.89 -6.27 9.68
C ASP A 164 18.08 -6.36 11.22
N ASP A 165 17.96 -5.25 11.96
CA ASP A 165 18.07 -5.24 13.42
C ASP A 165 16.84 -5.85 14.15
N ASP A 166 15.83 -6.31 13.41
CA ASP A 166 14.58 -6.92 13.90
C ASP A 166 13.76 -6.08 14.89
N LYS A 167 13.95 -4.76 14.86
CA LYS A 167 13.25 -3.80 15.75
C LYS A 167 12.26 -2.89 15.02
N ASP A 168 12.33 -2.87 13.70
CA ASP A 168 11.48 -2.01 12.88
C ASP A 168 10.14 -2.68 12.60
N MET A 169 9.13 -1.85 12.33
CA MET A 169 7.81 -2.30 11.91
C MET A 169 7.40 -1.58 10.64
N LEU A 170 6.80 -2.31 9.70
CA LEU A 170 6.06 -1.77 8.57
C LEU A 170 4.57 -1.93 8.88
N PHE A 171 3.79 -0.88 8.67
CA PHE A 171 2.35 -0.87 8.88
C PHE A 171 1.62 -0.79 7.54
N MET A 172 0.63 -1.66 7.36
CA MET A 172 -0.13 -1.78 6.12
C MET A 172 -1.62 -1.81 6.45
N ILE A 173 -2.42 -1.05 5.71
CA ILE A 173 -3.86 -1.25 5.69
C ILE A 173 -4.12 -2.50 4.85
N ASP A 174 -4.54 -3.54 5.54
CA ASP A 174 -4.70 -4.88 5.02
C ASP A 174 -6.21 -5.21 4.91
N PRO A 175 -6.72 -5.35 3.68
CA PRO A 175 -8.13 -5.68 3.45
C PRO A 175 -8.59 -6.99 4.13
N ALA A 176 -7.66 -7.91 4.38
CA ALA A 176 -7.91 -9.22 4.96
C ALA A 176 -7.63 -9.27 6.48
N ALA A 177 -7.26 -8.16 7.12
CA ALA A 177 -6.85 -8.14 8.52
C ALA A 177 -7.87 -8.78 9.48
N HIS A 178 -9.17 -8.61 9.21
CA HIS A 178 -10.25 -9.17 10.00
C HIS A 178 -10.28 -10.71 10.07
N PHE A 179 -9.71 -11.41 9.08
CA PHE A 179 -9.58 -12.87 9.12
C PHE A 179 -8.57 -13.33 10.18
N ASN A 180 -7.56 -12.50 10.46
CA ASN A 180 -6.45 -12.85 11.36
C ASN A 180 -6.55 -12.14 12.72
N ASN A 181 -7.06 -10.91 12.75
CA ASN A 181 -7.11 -10.07 13.94
C ASN A 181 -8.31 -9.11 13.90
N VAL A 182 -9.42 -9.53 14.50
CA VAL A 182 -10.64 -8.72 14.66
C VAL A 182 -10.45 -7.45 15.52
N ARG A 183 -9.32 -7.31 16.22
CA ARG A 183 -8.96 -6.11 17.01
C ARG A 183 -8.07 -5.14 16.23
N SER A 184 -7.85 -5.41 14.95
CA SER A 184 -7.10 -4.53 14.07
C SER A 184 -7.69 -3.11 14.05
N VAL A 185 -6.84 -2.11 14.23
CA VAL A 185 -7.23 -0.70 14.16
C VAL A 185 -7.44 -0.36 12.69
N TYR A 186 -8.70 -0.20 12.26
CA TYR A 186 -9.06 0.12 10.87
C TYR A 186 -8.45 -0.81 9.80
N GLY A 187 -8.26 -2.09 10.12
CA GLY A 187 -7.68 -3.04 9.16
C GLY A 187 -6.16 -2.99 9.07
N LEU A 188 -5.48 -2.31 9.98
CA LEU A 188 -4.02 -2.29 10.05
C LEU A 188 -3.43 -3.68 10.39
N SER A 189 -2.40 -4.07 9.65
CA SER A 189 -1.48 -5.16 9.98
C SER A 189 -0.06 -4.60 10.18
N ALA A 190 0.80 -5.39 10.82
CA ALA A 190 2.18 -5.02 11.09
C ALA A 190 3.11 -6.19 10.79
N ILE A 191 4.25 -5.91 10.16
CA ILE A 191 5.27 -6.89 9.83
C ILE A 191 6.66 -6.28 9.96
N ASN A 192 7.66 -7.09 10.29
CA ASN A 192 9.05 -6.67 10.20
C ASN A 192 9.40 -6.33 8.73
N PRO A 193 10.07 -5.20 8.44
CA PRO A 193 10.36 -4.76 7.09
C PRO A 193 11.37 -5.65 6.33
N ASP A 194 12.37 -6.24 7.00
CA ASP A 194 13.29 -7.18 6.34
C ASP A 194 12.56 -8.44 5.88
N ARG A 195 11.71 -8.98 6.77
CA ARG A 195 10.82 -10.10 6.45
C ARG A 195 9.87 -9.75 5.30
N PHE A 196 9.27 -8.56 5.31
CA PHE A 196 8.43 -8.11 4.20
C PHE A 196 9.23 -8.05 2.90
N GLN A 197 10.43 -7.45 2.89
CA GLN A 197 11.28 -7.37 1.71
C GLN A 197 11.58 -8.74 1.10
N TYR A 198 11.84 -9.73 1.95
CA TYR A 198 12.06 -11.12 1.53
C TYR A 198 10.80 -11.75 0.92
N MET A 199 9.63 -11.41 1.46
CA MET A 199 8.31 -11.91 1.02
C MET A 199 7.69 -11.08 -0.11
N TRP A 200 8.30 -9.97 -0.51
CA TRP A 200 7.71 -9.02 -1.44
C TRP A 200 7.82 -9.50 -2.89
N GLN A 201 6.93 -10.40 -3.27
CA GLN A 201 6.77 -10.93 -4.62
C GLN A 201 5.35 -11.48 -4.83
N ASP A 202 4.84 -11.52 -6.07
CA ASP A 202 3.57 -12.20 -6.38
C ASP A 202 3.73 -13.74 -6.47
N SER A 203 2.62 -14.47 -6.69
CA SER A 203 2.65 -15.94 -6.91
C SER A 203 3.53 -16.39 -8.07
N LYS A 204 3.86 -15.49 -9.00
CA LYS A 204 4.70 -15.78 -10.17
C LYS A 204 6.17 -15.44 -9.90
N GLY A 205 6.50 -14.95 -8.70
CA GLY A 205 7.85 -14.58 -8.30
C GLY A 205 8.29 -13.21 -8.82
N VAL A 206 7.37 -12.37 -9.30
CA VAL A 206 7.66 -10.99 -9.68
C VAL A 206 7.84 -10.19 -8.40
N LYS A 207 9.06 -9.69 -8.18
CA LYS A 207 9.46 -9.05 -6.93
C LYS A 207 9.04 -7.58 -6.87
N GLY A 208 8.77 -7.11 -5.67
CA GLY A 208 8.72 -5.68 -5.36
C GLY A 208 7.66 -4.91 -6.13
N ILE A 209 6.49 -5.50 -6.39
CA ILE A 209 5.40 -4.83 -7.11
C ILE A 209 4.85 -3.71 -6.23
N TYR A 210 4.84 -2.48 -6.78
CA TYR A 210 4.22 -1.33 -6.14
C TYR A 210 3.47 -0.43 -7.11
N ILE A 211 2.45 0.25 -6.60
CA ILE A 211 1.72 1.30 -7.27
C ILE A 211 1.63 2.52 -6.33
N ILE A 212 2.08 3.66 -6.83
CA ILE A 212 1.92 4.98 -6.23
C ILE A 212 0.98 5.77 -7.13
N ALA A 213 -0.13 6.26 -6.58
CA ALA A 213 -1.11 7.01 -7.35
C ALA A 213 -1.50 8.32 -6.67
N PHE A 214 -1.74 9.36 -7.48
CA PHE A 214 -2.13 10.70 -7.05
C PHE A 214 -3.39 11.15 -7.80
N PRO A 215 -4.36 11.81 -7.16
CA PRO A 215 -5.44 12.47 -7.88
C PRO A 215 -4.88 13.52 -8.85
N LYS A 216 -5.32 13.48 -10.12
CA LYS A 216 -5.10 14.53 -11.11
C LYS A 216 -5.88 15.77 -10.69
N LYS A 217 -5.30 16.94 -10.92
CA LYS A 217 -5.97 18.23 -10.73
C LYS A 217 -6.92 18.54 -11.88
#